data_AF-A0A965HSP1-F1
#
_entry.id   AF-A0A965HSP1-F1
#
_cell.length_a   1.000
_cell.length_b   1.000
_cell.length_c   1.000
_cell.angle_alpha   90.00
_cell.angle_beta   90.00
_cell.angle_gamma   90.00
#
_symmetry.space_group_name_H-M   'P 1'
#
loop_
_entity.id
_entity.type
_entity.pdbx_description
1 polymer ?
#
loop_
_entity_poly.entity_id
_entity_poly.type
_entity_poly.pdbx_seq_one_letter_code
_entity_poly.pdbx_strand_id
1 'polypeptide(L)'
;DSFWSSAQSWTFLMVAGSTTGFDNLSLLNSTFLDAAGNSLATARSGSSFSLSQSGNSIMVSYAAVPEPGTGSLLLMGLASLTLLRMRRSARI
;
A
#
# COMPACT_ATOMS: atom_id res chain seq x y z
N ASP A 1 6.22 -9.99 -1.77
CA ASP A 1 5.75 -10.70 -0.56
C ASP A 1 4.25 -10.51 -0.49
N SER A 2 3.49 -11.61 -0.56
CA SER A 2 2.02 -11.58 -0.64
C SER A 2 1.35 -11.00 0.60
N PHE A 3 2.05 -10.96 1.75
CA PHE A 3 1.50 -10.36 2.96
C PHE A 3 1.20 -8.85 2.77
N TRP A 4 1.97 -8.16 1.94
CA TRP A 4 1.90 -6.71 1.77
C TRP A 4 1.18 -6.26 0.50
N SER A 5 0.61 -7.19 -0.27
CA SER A 5 -0.17 -6.86 -1.47
C SER A 5 -1.58 -6.37 -1.15
N SER A 6 -1.95 -6.33 0.14
CA SER A 6 -3.27 -5.92 0.61
C SER A 6 -3.15 -4.98 1.80
N ALA A 7 -4.21 -4.20 2.03
CA ALA A 7 -4.30 -3.36 3.21
C ALA A 7 -4.31 -4.23 4.48
N GLN A 8 -3.59 -3.78 5.50
CA GLN A 8 -3.45 -4.48 6.76
C GLN A 8 -3.68 -3.53 7.93
N SER A 9 -4.06 -4.06 9.09
CA SER A 9 -4.22 -3.24 10.28
C SER A 9 -3.88 -4.04 11.53
N TRP A 10 -3.18 -3.40 12.47
CA TRP A 10 -2.73 -4.02 13.72
C TRP A 10 -3.12 -3.16 14.90
N THR A 11 -3.55 -3.78 16.00
CA THR A 11 -3.87 -3.05 17.23
C THR A 11 -2.58 -2.57 17.87
N PHE A 12 -2.48 -1.25 18.06
CA PHE A 12 -1.37 -0.62 18.77
C PHE A 12 -1.69 -0.45 20.25
N LEU A 13 -2.90 0.03 20.55
CA LEU A 13 -3.40 0.21 21.91
C LEU A 13 -4.85 -0.26 21.97
N MET A 14 -5.16 -1.06 22.98
CA MET A 14 -6.53 -1.43 23.32
C MET A 14 -6.85 -0.88 24.70
N VAL A 15 -8.01 -0.26 24.85
CA VAL A 15 -8.47 0.31 26.12
C VAL A 15 -9.77 -0.36 26.53
N ALA A 16 -9.89 -0.75 27.80
CA ALA A 16 -11.11 -1.34 28.34
C ALA A 16 -12.26 -0.31 28.45
N GLY A 17 -11.93 0.96 28.69
CA GLY A 17 -12.83 2.10 28.65
C GLY A 17 -12.85 2.80 27.28
N SER A 18 -13.14 4.09 27.24
CA SER A 18 -13.21 4.88 26.00
C SER A 18 -11.87 5.52 25.64
N THR A 19 -11.58 5.60 24.34
CA THR A 19 -10.51 6.45 23.79
C THR A 19 -11.08 7.82 23.41
N THR A 20 -10.47 8.90 23.90
CA THR A 20 -10.85 10.29 23.58
C THR A 20 -9.64 11.08 23.06
N GLY A 21 -9.86 12.01 22.13
CA GLY A 21 -8.80 12.86 21.60
C GLY A 21 -7.87 12.15 20.60
N PHE A 22 -8.33 11.06 19.97
CA PHE A 22 -7.58 10.34 18.93
C PHE A 22 -7.09 11.27 17.80
N ASP A 23 -7.88 12.29 17.45
CA ASP A 23 -7.52 13.24 16.38
C ASP A 23 -6.24 14.05 16.69
N ASN A 24 -5.81 14.11 17.96
CA ASN A 24 -4.54 14.73 18.36
C ASN A 24 -3.34 13.77 18.25
N LEU A 25 -3.58 12.50 17.89
CA LEU A 25 -2.56 11.48 17.77
C LEU A 25 -2.16 11.32 16.31
N SER A 26 -0.88 11.56 16.02
CA SER A 26 -0.31 11.35 14.69
C SER A 26 0.94 10.50 14.80
N LEU A 27 1.21 9.69 13.77
CA LEU A 27 2.53 9.11 13.62
C LEU A 27 3.54 10.26 13.46
N LEU A 28 4.69 10.15 14.14
CA LEU A 28 5.79 11.07 13.90
C LEU A 28 6.18 10.99 12.42
N ASN A 29 6.44 12.14 11.82
CA ASN A 29 6.99 12.20 10.47
C ASN A 29 8.49 11.85 10.52
N SER A 30 8.77 10.57 10.70
CA SER A 30 10.10 10.00 10.78
C SER A 30 10.20 8.69 9.98
N THR A 31 11.42 8.26 9.73
CA THR A 31 11.67 6.97 9.08
C THR A 31 11.30 5.83 10.02
N PHE A 32 10.27 5.07 9.68
CA PHE A 32 9.97 3.83 10.38
C PHE A 32 10.92 2.73 9.92
N LEU A 33 11.55 2.07 10.89
CA LEU A 33 12.45 0.94 10.63
C LEU A 33 11.73 -0.38 10.94
N ASP A 34 12.04 -1.41 10.17
CA ASP A 34 11.66 -2.78 10.51
C ASP A 34 12.58 -3.35 11.61
N ALA A 35 12.30 -4.59 12.05
CA ALA A 35 13.07 -5.27 13.08
C ALA A 35 14.54 -5.53 12.68
N ALA A 36 14.86 -5.46 11.40
CA ALA A 36 16.22 -5.60 10.87
C ALA A 36 16.90 -4.24 10.63
N GLY A 37 16.24 -3.13 10.97
CA GLY A 37 16.77 -1.77 10.81
C GLY A 37 16.60 -1.19 9.39
N ASN A 38 15.84 -1.84 8.50
CA ASN A 38 15.58 -1.30 7.17
C ASN A 38 14.47 -0.27 7.21
N SER A 39 14.62 0.82 6.43
CA SER A 39 13.57 1.81 6.23
C SER A 39 12.35 1.18 5.55
N LEU A 40 11.19 1.26 6.19
CA LEU A 40 9.90 0.84 5.62
C LEU A 40 9.54 1.67 4.40
N ALA A 41 9.92 2.95 4.35
CA ALA A 41 9.70 3.81 3.18
C ALA A 41 10.51 3.34 1.96
N THR A 42 11.72 2.82 2.18
CA THR A 42 12.57 2.26 1.12
C THR A 42 12.11 0.86 0.74
N ALA A 43 11.81 0.02 1.73
CA ALA A 43 11.35 -1.34 1.52
C ALA A 43 9.98 -1.38 0.82
N ARG A 44 9.16 -0.33 1.01
CA ARG A 44 7.77 -0.21 0.52
C ARG A 44 7.47 1.17 -0.05
N SER A 45 8.18 1.50 -1.11
CA SER A 45 7.96 2.74 -1.84
C SER A 45 6.49 2.88 -2.28
N GLY A 46 5.93 4.07 -2.04
CA GLY A 46 4.55 4.42 -2.39
C GLY A 46 3.48 3.93 -1.41
N SER A 47 3.80 3.04 -0.47
CA SER A 47 2.85 2.62 0.58
C SER A 47 2.82 3.62 1.72
N SER A 48 1.78 3.58 2.55
CA SER A 48 1.65 4.46 3.71
C SER A 48 1.21 3.74 4.97
N PHE A 49 1.63 4.29 6.10
CA PHE A 49 1.18 3.91 7.43
C PHE A 49 0.42 5.08 8.05
N SER A 50 -0.69 4.79 8.71
CA SER A 50 -1.50 5.77 9.42
C SER A 50 -2.01 5.20 10.74
N LEU A 51 -2.47 6.08 11.63
CA LEU A 51 -3.25 5.67 12.79
C LEU A 51 -4.74 5.73 12.42
N SER A 52 -5.50 4.79 12.96
CA SER A 52 -6.95 4.75 12.84
C SER A 52 -7.55 4.26 14.16
N GLN A 53 -8.69 4.82 14.56
CA GLN A 53 -9.44 4.32 15.70
C GLN A 53 -10.53 3.33 15.23
N SER A 54 -10.63 2.20 15.91
CA SER A 54 -11.71 1.23 15.74
C SER A 54 -12.29 0.89 17.12
N GLY A 55 -13.49 1.41 17.40
CA GLY A 55 -14.08 1.36 18.73
C GLY A 55 -13.19 2.04 19.78
N ASN A 56 -12.75 1.29 20.78
CA ASN A 56 -11.87 1.76 21.87
C ASN A 56 -10.40 1.37 21.65
N SER A 57 -10.07 0.96 20.42
CA SER A 57 -8.73 0.54 20.05
C SER A 57 -8.13 1.51 19.05
N ILE A 58 -6.85 1.82 19.24
CA ILE A 58 -6.03 2.54 18.28
C ILE A 58 -5.27 1.50 17.47
N MET A 59 -5.36 1.61 16.16
CA MET A 59 -4.75 0.70 15.20
C MET A 59 -3.74 1.43 14.34
N VAL A 60 -2.69 0.72 13.94
CA VAL A 60 -1.81 1.13 12.85
C VAL A 60 -2.33 0.47 11.58
N SER A 61 -2.66 1.29 10.60
CA SER A 61 -3.19 0.86 9.31
C SER A 61 -2.13 1.02 8.23
N TYR A 62 -2.04 0.02 7.36
CA TYR A 62 -1.16 -0.03 6.19
C TYR A 62 -1.99 0.03 4.93
N ALA A 63 -1.70 1.00 4.07
CA ALA A 63 -2.25 1.09 2.73
C ALA A 63 -1.24 0.52 1.73
N ALA A 64 -1.58 -0.64 1.16
CA ALA A 64 -0.82 -1.24 0.08
C ALA A 64 -0.91 -0.38 -1.18
N VAL A 65 0.20 -0.31 -1.92
CA VAL A 65 0.17 0.21 -3.29
C VAL A 65 -0.52 -0.83 -4.17
N PRO A 66 -1.55 -0.47 -4.94
CA PRO A 66 -2.14 -1.39 -5.90
C PRO A 66 -1.06 -1.86 -6.89
N GLU A 67 -0.71 -3.14 -6.84
CA GLU A 67 0.14 -3.72 -7.87
C GLU A 67 -0.65 -3.72 -9.20
N PRO A 68 -0.01 -3.40 -10.34
CA PRO A 68 -0.63 -3.60 -11.64
C PRO A 68 -1.01 -5.08 -11.77
N GLY A 69 -2.31 -5.37 -11.72
CA GLY A 69 -2.79 -6.75 -11.83
C GLY A 69 -2.29 -7.41 -13.12
N THR A 70 -2.06 -8.71 -13.08
CA THR A 70 -1.61 -9.51 -14.24
C THR A 70 -2.50 -9.28 -15.46
N GLY A 71 -3.80 -9.07 -15.27
CA GLY A 71 -4.74 -8.74 -16.33
C GLY A 71 -4.46 -7.39 -17.01
N SER A 72 -4.13 -6.36 -16.24
CA SER A 72 -3.78 -5.02 -16.76
C SER A 72 -2.49 -5.08 -17.59
N LEU A 73 -1.49 -5.81 -17.10
CA LEU A 73 -0.23 -6.01 -17.82
C LEU A 73 -0.42 -6.84 -19.09
N LEU A 74 -1.24 -7.90 -19.02
CA LEU A 74 -1.59 -8.72 -20.18
C LEU A 74 -2.32 -7.91 -21.25
N LEU A 75 -3.31 -7.11 -20.86
CA LEU A 75 -4.05 -6.23 -21.77
C LEU A 75 -3.15 -5.19 -22.42
N MET A 76 -2.26 -4.54 -21.65
CA MET A 76 -1.27 -3.62 -22.21
C MET A 76 -0.31 -4.34 -23.17
N GLY A 77 0.13 -5.55 -22.82
CA GLY A 77 0.96 -6.39 -23.67
C GLY A 77 0.28 -6.72 -24.99
N LEU A 78 -0.96 -7.21 -24.94
CA LEU A 78 -1.76 -7.52 -26.14
C LEU A 78 -2.04 -6.27 -26.98
N ALA A 79 -2.39 -5.14 -26.36
CA ALA A 79 -2.59 -3.87 -27.05
C ALA A 79 -1.31 -3.40 -27.77
N SER A 80 -0.15 -3.57 -27.13
CA SER A 80 1.13 -3.21 -27.75
C SER A 80 1.45 -4.09 -28.97
N LEU A 81 1.13 -5.39 -28.91
CA LEU A 81 1.31 -6.34 -30.00
C LEU A 81 0.36 -6.04 -31.18
N THR A 82 -0.90 -5.71 -30.91
CA THR A 82 -1.85 -5.34 -31.97
C THR A 82 -1.46 -4.04 -32.66
N LEU A 83 -1.02 -3.02 -31.90
CA LEU A 83 -0.52 -1.76 -32.45
C LEU A 83 0.74 -1.96 -33.31
N LEU A 84 1.68 -2.81 -32.88
CA LEU A 84 2.88 -3.14 -33.66
C LEU A 84 2.53 -3.87 -34.97
N ARG A 85 1.55 -4.79 -34.94
CA ARG A 85 1.10 -5.50 -36.13
C ARG A 85 0.43 -4.55 -37.13
N MET A 86 -0.44 -3.67 -36.66
CA MET A 86 -1.10 -2.66 -37.50
C MET A 86 -0.08 -1.71 -38.15
N ARG A 87 0.95 -1.28 -37.40
CA ARG A 87 2.02 -0.43 -37.92
C ARG A 87 2.88 -1.12 -38.98
N ARG A 88 3.09 -2.44 -38.90
CA ARG A 88 3.81 -3.21 -39.91
C ARG A 88 3.00 -3.39 -41.19
N SER A 89 1.69 -3.63 -41.07
CA SER A 89 0.79 -3.75 -42.23
C SER A 89 0.56 -2.43 -42.97
N ALA A 90 0.71 -1.28 -42.31
CA ALA A 90 0.57 0.04 -42.95
C ALA A 90 1.85 0.57 -43.62
N ARG A 91 2.95 -0.19 -43.62
CA ARG A 91 4.26 0.19 -44.19
C ARG A 91 4.61 -0.53 -45.51
N ILE A 92 3.61 -1.14 -46.16
CA ILE A 92 3.65 -1.73 -47.50
C ILE A 92 2.76 -0.87 -48.40
#